data_AF-A0A3D5EMG1-F1
#
_entry.id   AF-A0A3D5EMG1-F1
#
_cell.length_a   1.000
_cell.length_b   1.000
_cell.length_c   1.000
_cell.angle_alpha   90.00
_cell.angle_beta   90.00
_cell.angle_gamma   90.00
#
_symmetry.space_group_name_H-M   'P 1'
#
loop_
_entity.id
_entity.type
_entity.pdbx_description
1 polymer ?
#
loop_
_entity_poly.entity_id
_entity_poly.type
_entity_poly.pdbx_seq_one_letter_code
_entity_poly.pdbx_strand_id
1 'polypeptide(L)'
;MMNTSTTTIAIYAGLISVIIGAATFALSWNLYDILGGPMPGTKVLLFPGSLTLIYVWHPLFTEEINFWPKFALQMFGQFFVVTTVAVLFVGVAKKLLRRKNFSRY
;
A
#
# COMPACT_ATOMS: atom_id res chain seq x y z
N MET A 1 -25.40 3.10 -2.09
CA MET A 1 -24.84 3.11 -0.72
C MET A 1 -23.81 2.01 -0.59
N MET A 2 -22.55 2.37 -0.37
CA MET A 2 -21.45 1.41 -0.15
C MET A 2 -21.71 0.71 1.19
N ASN A 3 -21.70 -0.62 1.18
CA ASN A 3 -22.04 -1.43 2.34
C ASN A 3 -20.94 -1.24 3.41
N THR A 4 -21.29 -0.69 4.58
CA THR A 4 -20.34 -0.17 5.58
C THR A 4 -19.29 -1.21 5.99
N SER A 5 -19.68 -2.49 6.08
CA SER A 5 -18.80 -3.60 6.43
C SER A 5 -17.65 -3.81 5.42
N THR A 6 -17.86 -3.49 4.13
CA THR A 6 -16.81 -3.62 3.11
C THR A 6 -15.78 -2.52 3.21
N THR A 7 -16.22 -1.29 3.48
CA THR A 7 -15.33 -0.15 3.68
C THR A 7 -14.44 -0.38 4.91
N THR A 8 -15.02 -0.91 5.99
CA THR A 8 -14.29 -1.24 7.22
C THR A 8 -13.16 -2.25 6.98
N ILE A 9 -13.42 -3.35 6.24
CA ILE A 9 -12.39 -4.35 5.91
C ILE A 9 -11.25 -3.74 5.09
N ALA A 10 -11.57 -2.88 4.11
CA ALA A 10 -10.57 -2.22 3.28
C ALA A 10 -9.70 -1.22 4.07
N ILE A 11 -10.29 -0.53 5.05
CA ILE A 11 -9.56 0.38 5.96
C ILE A 11 -8.61 -0.42 6.86
N TYR A 12 -9.07 -1.53 7.46
CA TYR A 12 -8.22 -2.39 8.27
C TYR A 12 -7.07 -3.01 7.45
N ALA A 13 -7.34 -3.46 6.23
CA ALA A 13 -6.30 -3.95 5.33
C ALA A 13 -5.26 -2.87 5.00
N GLY A 14 -5.72 -1.63 4.75
CA GLY A 14 -4.83 -0.47 4.57
C GLY A 14 -3.98 -0.20 5.80
N LEU A 15 -4.58 -0.19 7.01
CA LEU A 15 -3.86 0.03 8.27
C LEU A 15 -2.79 -1.04 8.52
N ILE A 16 -3.11 -2.32 8.29
CA ILE A 16 -2.14 -3.42 8.44
C ILE A 16 -0.99 -3.25 7.44
N SER A 17 -1.28 -2.85 6.20
CA SER A 17 -0.23 -2.57 5.23
C SER A 17 0.71 -1.45 5.69
N VAL A 18 0.18 -0.38 6.28
CA VAL A 18 0.99 0.73 6.81
C VAL A 18 1.91 0.24 7.91
N ILE A 19 1.42 -0.59 8.83
CA ILE A 19 2.24 -1.15 9.92
C ILE A 19 3.38 -2.00 9.34
N ILE A 20 3.06 -2.88 8.37
CA ILE A 20 4.05 -3.74 7.71
C ILE A 20 5.08 -2.92 6.94
N GLY A 21 4.65 -1.92 6.17
CA GLY A 21 5.59 -1.06 5.45
C GLY A 21 6.40 -0.15 6.34
N ALA A 22 5.84 0.33 7.45
CA ALA A 22 6.58 1.12 8.42
C ALA A 22 7.70 0.29 9.04
N ALA A 23 7.38 -0.93 9.49
CA ALA A 23 8.37 -1.87 9.99
C ALA A 23 9.42 -2.22 8.93
N THR A 24 9.00 -2.51 7.70
CA THR A 24 9.91 -2.87 6.61
C THR A 24 10.81 -1.70 6.20
N PHE A 25 10.31 -0.47 6.20
CA PHE A 25 11.09 0.73 5.88
C PHE A 25 12.08 1.05 6.99
N ALA A 26 11.65 1.00 8.25
CA ALA A 26 12.50 1.23 9.41
C ALA A 26 13.63 0.19 9.48
N LEU A 27 13.32 -1.10 9.24
CA LEU A 27 14.31 -2.16 9.13
C LEU A 27 15.23 -1.92 7.94
N SER A 28 14.68 -1.65 6.75
CA SER A 28 15.49 -1.42 5.54
C SER A 28 16.44 -0.25 5.69
N TRP A 29 16.09 0.78 6.48
CA TRP A 29 16.94 1.94 6.73
C TRP A 29 18.01 1.65 7.78
N ASN A 30 17.65 1.02 8.91
CA ASN A 30 18.62 0.67 9.96
C ASN A 30 19.60 -0.42 9.51
N LEU A 31 19.16 -1.35 8.67
CA LEU A 31 19.99 -2.42 8.14
C LEU A 31 20.72 -2.02 6.84
N TYR A 32 20.45 -0.83 6.28
CA TYR A 32 21.05 -0.37 5.03
C TYR A 32 22.59 -0.29 5.14
N ASP A 33 23.08 0.32 6.23
CA ASP A 33 24.51 0.47 6.48
C ASP A 33 25.21 -0.86 6.80
N ILE A 34 24.47 -1.83 7.33
CA ILE A 34 25.00 -3.16 7.71
C ILE A 34 25.06 -4.11 6.51
N LEU A 35 24.05 -4.07 5.63
CA LEU A 35 23.96 -4.91 4.43
C LEU A 35 24.61 -4.28 3.20
N GLY A 36 25.06 -3.03 3.27
CA GLY A 36 25.64 -2.29 2.14
C GLY A 36 24.64 -2.03 1.01
N GLY A 37 23.33 -2.02 1.32
CA GLY A 37 22.28 -1.88 0.32
C GLY A 37 20.88 -2.25 0.82
N PRO A 38 19.85 -2.06 -0.03
CA PRO A 38 18.47 -2.32 0.33
C PRO A 38 18.25 -3.82 0.51
N MET A 39 17.74 -4.21 1.69
CA MET A 39 17.53 -5.60 2.07
C MET A 39 16.66 -6.34 1.03
N PRO A 40 17.04 -7.55 0.57
CA PRO A 40 16.29 -8.27 -0.46
C PRO A 40 14.84 -8.52 -0.02
N GLY A 41 13.87 -8.21 -0.89
CA GLY A 41 12.43 -8.33 -0.60
C GLY A 41 11.74 -7.05 -0.12
N THR A 42 12.49 -6.06 0.39
CA THR A 42 11.94 -4.74 0.79
C THR A 42 11.23 -4.04 -0.36
N LYS A 43 11.79 -4.12 -1.59
CA LYS A 43 11.21 -3.55 -2.81
C LYS A 43 9.80 -4.05 -3.09
N VAL A 44 9.46 -5.30 -2.72
CA VAL A 44 8.14 -5.91 -2.96
C VAL A 44 7.14 -5.44 -1.91
N LEU A 45 7.54 -5.45 -0.63
CA LEU A 45 6.69 -5.02 0.48
C LEU A 45 6.40 -3.52 0.45
N LEU A 46 7.39 -2.72 0.03
CA LEU A 46 7.29 -1.27 -0.10
C LEU A 46 6.78 -0.83 -1.47
N PHE A 47 6.65 -1.75 -2.44
CA PHE A 47 6.22 -1.47 -3.81
C PHE A 47 4.97 -0.57 -3.90
N PRO A 48 3.88 -0.82 -3.15
CA PRO A 48 2.66 -0.02 -3.28
C PRO A 48 2.89 1.46 -2.92
N GLY A 49 3.70 1.73 -1.88
CA GLY A 49 4.08 3.08 -1.52
C GLY A 49 5.08 3.69 -2.49
N SER A 50 6.06 2.90 -2.93
CA SER A 50 7.09 3.31 -3.88
C SER A 50 6.52 3.74 -5.23
N LEU A 51 5.39 3.17 -5.68
CA LEU A 51 4.72 3.62 -6.90
C LEU A 51 4.31 5.08 -6.81
N THR A 52 3.64 5.49 -5.74
CA THR A 52 3.29 6.89 -5.56
C THR A 52 4.54 7.73 -5.34
N LEU A 53 5.54 7.20 -4.63
CA LEU A 53 6.79 7.90 -4.37
C LEU A 53 7.53 8.24 -5.67
N ILE A 54 7.63 7.29 -6.59
CA ILE A 54 8.36 7.43 -7.86
C ILE A 54 7.56 8.23 -8.90
N TYR A 55 6.25 7.97 -9.03
CA TYR A 55 5.47 8.54 -10.13
C TYR A 55 4.72 9.83 -9.77
N VAL A 56 4.41 10.05 -8.49
CA VAL A 56 3.68 11.23 -8.04
C VAL A 56 4.62 12.20 -7.32
N TRP A 57 5.39 11.69 -6.35
CA TRP A 57 6.14 12.56 -5.44
C TRP A 57 7.54 12.92 -5.96
N HIS A 58 8.24 12.03 -6.63
CA HIS A 58 9.58 12.27 -7.19
C HIS A 58 9.61 13.36 -8.27
N PRO A 59 8.59 13.52 -9.14
CA PRO A 59 8.54 14.66 -10.07
C PRO A 59 8.22 15.99 -9.38
N LEU A 60 7.51 15.95 -8.25
CA LEU A 60 7.11 17.13 -7.48
C LEU A 60 8.21 17.62 -6.53
N PHE A 61 9.02 16.70 -6.02
CA PHE A 61 10.16 16.98 -5.17
C PHE A 61 11.44 16.62 -5.93
N THR A 62 12.02 17.61 -6.61
CA THR A 62 13.26 17.48 -7.39
C THR A 62 14.53 17.40 -6.54
N GLU A 63 14.41 17.51 -5.21
CA GLU A 63 15.50 17.37 -4.23
C GLU A 63 15.54 15.97 -3.60
N GLU A 64 16.73 15.53 -3.17
CA GLU A 64 16.90 14.33 -2.35
C GLU A 64 16.09 14.45 -1.06
N ILE A 65 14.89 13.87 -1.08
CA ILE A 65 13.96 13.94 0.03
C ILE A 65 14.60 13.28 1.26
N ASN A 66 14.75 14.07 2.33
CA ASN A 66 15.17 13.59 3.65
C ASN A 66 14.31 12.41 4.14
N PHE A 67 14.85 11.65 5.09
CA PHE A 67 14.22 10.45 5.63
C PHE A 67 12.74 10.62 6.01
N TRP A 68 12.40 11.65 6.77
CA TRP A 68 11.05 11.90 7.30
C TRP A 68 9.99 12.13 6.21
N PRO A 69 10.18 13.09 5.28
CA PRO A 69 9.22 13.27 4.20
C PRO A 69 9.14 12.04 3.29
N LYS A 70 10.26 11.35 3.03
CA LYS A 70 10.27 10.11 2.25
C LYS A 70 9.43 9.02 2.93
N PHE A 71 9.59 8.86 4.25
CA PHE A 71 8.81 7.92 5.05
C PHE A 71 7.32 8.26 5.05
N ALA A 72 6.96 9.52 5.30
CA ALA A 72 5.56 9.95 5.35
C ALA A 72 4.85 9.70 4.01
N LEU A 73 5.49 10.06 2.90
CA LEU A 73 4.96 9.86 1.55
C LEU A 73 4.87 8.38 1.19
N GLN A 74 5.86 7.58 1.60
CA GLN A 74 5.86 6.13 1.42
C GLN A 74 4.68 5.48 2.15
N MET A 75 4.43 5.86 3.42
CA MET A 75 3.33 5.32 4.24
C MET A 75 1.97 5.76 3.71
N PHE A 76 1.86 7.03 3.29
CA PHE A 76 0.66 7.55 2.65
C PHE A 76 0.33 6.80 1.36
N GLY A 77 1.34 6.59 0.51
CA GLY A 77 1.22 5.81 -0.71
C GLY A 77 0.76 4.38 -0.47
N GLN A 78 1.38 3.70 0.51
CA GLN A 78 0.98 2.33 0.86
C GLN A 78 -0.48 2.26 1.31
N PHE A 79 -0.90 3.14 2.22
CA PHE A 79 -2.29 3.17 2.67
C PHE A 79 -3.24 3.38 1.51
N PHE A 80 -3.00 4.41 0.70
CA PHE A 80 -3.90 4.81 -0.38
C PHE A 80 -4.01 3.73 -1.46
N VAL A 81 -2.88 3.17 -1.91
CA VAL A 81 -2.87 2.13 -2.96
C VAL A 81 -3.53 0.86 -2.44
N VAL A 82 -3.17 0.41 -1.22
CA VAL A 82 -3.73 -0.84 -0.68
C VAL A 82 -5.23 -0.73 -0.40
N THR A 83 -5.70 0.39 0.18
CA THR A 83 -7.13 0.60 0.40
C THR A 83 -7.90 0.68 -0.92
N THR A 84 -7.37 1.37 -1.94
CA THR A 84 -8.02 1.46 -3.26
C THR A 84 -8.10 0.08 -3.92
N VAL A 85 -7.01 -0.67 -3.92
CA VAL A 85 -6.96 -2.03 -4.48
C VAL A 85 -7.91 -2.95 -3.71
N ALA A 86 -7.93 -2.90 -2.38
CA ALA A 86 -8.84 -3.71 -1.56
C ALA A 86 -10.32 -3.41 -1.88
N VAL A 87 -10.70 -2.13 -2.02
CA VAL A 87 -12.07 -1.75 -2.41
C VAL A 87 -12.43 -2.30 -3.78
N LEU A 88 -11.52 -2.21 -4.76
CA LEU A 88 -11.73 -2.76 -6.11
C LEU A 88 -11.91 -4.28 -6.07
N PHE A 89 -11.04 -5.01 -5.38
CA PHE A 89 -11.13 -6.46 -5.25
C PHE A 89 -12.43 -6.90 -4.57
N VAL A 90 -12.82 -6.26 -3.46
CA VAL A 90 -14.06 -6.61 -2.77
C VAL A 90 -15.29 -6.24 -3.63
N GLY A 91 -15.23 -5.13 -4.36
CA GLY A 91 -16.27 -4.73 -5.31
C GLY A 91 -16.46 -5.75 -6.44
N VAL A 92 -15.35 -6.20 -7.05
CA VAL A 92 -15.35 -7.22 -8.11
C VAL A 92 -15.80 -8.57 -7.56
N ALA A 93 -15.28 -9.01 -6.41
CA ALA A 93 -15.68 -10.28 -5.78
C ALA A 93 -17.19 -10.30 -5.48
N LYS A 94 -17.74 -9.21 -4.95
CA LYS A 94 -19.20 -9.09 -4.74
C LYS A 94 -19.98 -9.15 -6.05
N LYS A 95 -19.52 -8.48 -7.10
CA LYS A 95 -20.18 -8.50 -8.41
C LYS A 95 -20.16 -9.89 -9.04
N LEU A 96 -19.04 -10.62 -8.91
CA LEU A 96 -18.90 -12.01 -9.37
C LEU A 96 -19.76 -12.98 -8.58
N LEU A 97 -19.76 -12.89 -7.25
CA LEU A 97 -20.62 -13.71 -6.38
C LEU A 97 -22.11 -13.46 -6.64
N ARG A 98 -22.52 -12.19 -6.86
CA ARG A 98 -23.89 -11.84 -7.23
C ARG A 98 -24.29 -12.43 -8.58
N ARG A 99 -23.40 -12.43 -9.58
CA ARG A 99 -23.63 -13.10 -10.87
C ARG A 99 -23.78 -14.61 -10.72
N LYS A 100 -22.97 -15.24 -9.87
CA LYS A 100 -23.04 -16.69 -9.63
C LYS A 100 -24.36 -17.12 -9.00
N ASN A 101 -24.92 -16.32 -8.09
CA ASN A 101 -26.23 -16.60 -7.50
C ASN A 101 -27.39 -16.40 -8.48
N PHE A 102 -27.30 -15.44 -9.40
CA PHE A 102 -28.36 -15.21 -10.41
C PHE A 102 -28.37 -16.27 -11.52
N SER A 103 -27.26 -16.96 -11.76
CA SER A 103 -27.17 -18.06 -12.74
C SER A 103 -27.65 -19.41 -12.20
N ARG A 104 -28.02 -19.48 -10.90
CA ARG A 104 -28.53 -20.69 -10.23
C ARG A 104 -30.05 -20.72 -10.08
N TYR A 105 -30.74 -19.66 -10.49
CA TYR A 105 -32.20 -19.60 -10.63
C TYR A 105 -32.53 -19.52 -12.12
#